data_AF-A0A950ENC6-F1
#
_entry.id   AF-A0A950ENC6-F1
#
_cell.length_a   1.000
_cell.length_b   1.000
_cell.length_c   1.000
_cell.angle_alpha   90.00
_cell.angle_beta   90.00
_cell.angle_gamma   90.00
#
_symmetry.space_group_name_H-M   'P 1'
#
loop_
_entity.id
_entity.type
_entity.pdbx_description
1 polymer ?
#
loop_
_entity_poly.entity_id
_entity_poly.type
_entity_poly.pdbx_seq_one_letter_code
_entity_poly.pdbx_strand_id
1 'polypeptide(L)'
;MHSHPEAADTLIVGAMLYDGTGAPPVERDVALRDGRIVAIGNLSNWLAEEVIEANGRALAPGFIDVHTHDDTHVIRAPQMLPKISQGVTTVVVGNCGISASPVTLQGDPPDPMNLLGERDAFSYPTFSAYVDAVNAARPAVNVGALIGHTALRNNHMNDLKRAATGDEIAAMRAQLADALAHGALGLSTGLAYGSAFEASTEEVASLAQPLAAAGAVYTTHMRTEFDAILEAMNEAYHIGKHARVPVVISHLKCAGPSNWGRSAEVLASLESARKYQPVGCDCYPYSRSSSTLDLKQVTGDIDITITWSTPHPEQAGKLIKEISAGGGVSQQEAAKRLQPAGAVYHNMSEVDVRRILAHPA
;
A
#
# COMPACT_ATOMS: atom_id res chain seq x y z
N MET A 1 -2.75 15.22 52.93
CA MET A 1 -1.73 15.48 51.89
C MET A 1 -2.48 15.97 50.67
N HIS A 2 -2.44 17.27 50.38
CA HIS A 2 -2.98 17.80 49.13
C HIS A 2 -1.90 17.57 48.07
N SER A 3 -2.00 16.49 47.30
CA SER A 3 -1.20 16.33 46.09
C SER A 3 -1.56 17.48 45.15
N HIS A 4 -0.54 18.17 44.64
CA HIS A 4 -0.76 19.16 43.58
C HIS A 4 -1.35 18.44 42.36
N PRO A 5 -2.36 19.02 41.69
CA PRO A 5 -2.91 18.42 40.48
C PRO A 5 -1.82 18.32 39.40
N GLU A 6 -1.80 17.19 38.68
CA GLU A 6 -0.93 17.01 37.51
C GLU A 6 -1.55 17.70 36.29
N ALA A 7 -0.72 18.13 35.33
CA ALA A 7 -1.15 18.96 34.20
C ALA A 7 -0.83 18.34 32.83
N ALA A 8 -1.75 18.49 31.89
CA ALA A 8 -1.67 18.04 30.49
C ALA A 8 -2.18 19.13 29.53
N ASP A 9 -1.91 18.99 28.24
CA ASP A 9 -2.44 19.88 27.20
C ASP A 9 -3.90 19.49 26.90
N THR A 10 -4.12 18.19 26.64
CA THR A 10 -5.44 17.61 26.38
C THR A 10 -5.69 16.42 27.32
N LEU A 11 -6.90 16.36 27.87
CA LEU A 11 -7.40 15.22 28.65
C LEU A 11 -8.64 14.65 27.98
N ILE A 12 -8.60 13.37 27.60
CA ILE A 12 -9.76 12.63 27.08
C ILE A 12 -10.33 11.79 28.21
N VAL A 13 -11.59 12.02 28.58
CA VAL A 13 -12.21 11.39 29.76
C VAL A 13 -13.37 10.45 29.40
N GLY A 14 -13.48 9.34 30.15
CA GLY A 14 -14.62 8.42 30.07
C GLY A 14 -14.73 7.63 28.76
N ALA A 15 -13.63 7.47 28.03
CA ALA A 15 -13.61 6.67 26.81
C ALA A 15 -13.47 5.17 27.09
N MET A 16 -14.05 4.35 26.22
CA MET A 16 -13.73 2.93 26.16
C MET A 16 -12.42 2.75 25.37
N LEU A 17 -11.31 2.49 26.08
CA LEU A 17 -9.98 2.42 25.50
C LEU A 17 -9.69 1.05 24.89
N TYR A 18 -9.35 1.06 23.60
CA TYR A 18 -8.78 -0.04 22.84
C TYR A 18 -7.31 0.27 22.57
N ASP A 19 -6.38 -0.26 23.37
CA ASP A 19 -4.96 0.14 23.33
C ASP A 19 -4.16 -0.47 22.16
N GLY A 20 -4.78 -1.30 21.33
CA GLY A 20 -4.14 -1.96 20.19
C GLY A 20 -3.37 -3.23 20.53
N THR A 21 -3.31 -3.66 21.80
CA THR A 21 -2.60 -4.88 22.22
C THR A 21 -3.39 -6.17 21.96
N GLY A 22 -4.68 -6.04 21.64
CA GLY A 22 -5.63 -7.15 21.53
C GLY A 22 -6.32 -7.52 22.85
N ALA A 23 -5.99 -6.84 23.96
CA ALA A 23 -6.71 -7.00 25.22
C ALA A 23 -8.16 -6.48 25.12
N PRO A 24 -9.10 -6.99 25.95
CA PRO A 24 -10.45 -6.43 26.05
C PRO A 24 -10.40 -4.94 26.42
N PRO A 25 -11.30 -4.10 25.85
CA PRO A 25 -11.27 -2.68 26.09
C PRO A 25 -11.66 -2.34 27.53
N VAL A 26 -11.12 -1.23 28.05
CA VAL A 26 -11.34 -0.77 29.42
C VAL A 26 -11.68 0.71 29.45
N GLU A 27 -12.57 1.11 30.35
CA GLU A 27 -12.86 2.54 30.54
C GLU A 27 -11.67 3.22 31.24
N ARG A 28 -11.05 4.18 30.54
CA ARG A 28 -9.85 4.90 30.99
C ARG A 28 -9.81 6.30 30.41
N ASP A 29 -9.27 7.21 31.20
CA ASP A 29 -8.90 8.55 30.75
C ASP A 29 -7.49 8.52 30.15
N VAL A 30 -7.22 9.41 29.20
CA VAL A 30 -5.91 9.55 28.54
C VAL A 30 -5.47 11.01 28.55
N ALA A 31 -4.29 11.27 29.09
CA ALA A 31 -3.68 12.61 29.10
C ALA A 31 -2.57 12.72 28.04
N LEU A 32 -2.58 13.86 27.33
CA LEU A 32 -1.64 14.20 26.28
C LEU A 32 -0.84 15.45 26.68
N ARG A 33 0.47 15.41 26.49
CA ARG A 33 1.36 16.58 26.65
C ARG A 33 2.47 16.56 25.60
N ASP A 34 2.73 17.68 24.95
CA ASP A 34 3.73 17.85 23.89
C ASP A 34 3.61 16.78 22.78
N GLY A 35 2.36 16.49 22.38
CA GLY A 35 2.04 15.48 21.35
C GLY A 35 2.30 14.03 21.77
N ARG A 36 2.47 13.75 23.07
CA ARG A 36 2.70 12.40 23.60
C ARG A 36 1.66 12.03 24.63
N ILE A 37 1.33 10.74 24.70
CA ILE A 37 0.54 10.18 25.81
C ILE A 37 1.42 10.17 27.06
N VAL A 38 1.00 10.86 28.12
CA VAL A 38 1.76 10.97 29.38
C VAL A 38 1.15 10.18 30.54
N ALA A 39 -0.16 9.89 30.47
CA ALA A 39 -0.82 9.02 31.44
C ALA A 39 -2.07 8.37 30.85
N ILE A 40 -2.37 7.16 31.34
CA ILE A 40 -3.59 6.40 31.05
C ILE A 40 -4.09 5.86 32.40
N GLY A 41 -5.35 6.12 32.77
CA GLY A 41 -5.80 5.73 34.10
C GLY A 41 -7.13 6.34 34.53
N ASN A 42 -7.31 6.45 35.84
CA ASN A 42 -8.25 7.40 36.43
C ASN A 42 -7.48 8.70 36.64
N LEU A 43 -7.87 9.74 35.91
CA LEU A 43 -7.16 11.02 35.89
C LEU A 43 -8.00 12.15 36.50
N SER A 44 -8.86 11.81 37.48
CA SER A 44 -9.76 12.76 38.16
C SER A 44 -9.07 13.91 38.89
N ASN A 45 -7.77 13.78 39.19
CA ASN A 45 -6.95 14.83 39.81
C ASN A 45 -6.07 15.59 38.80
N TRP A 46 -6.23 15.35 37.50
CA TRP A 46 -5.51 16.06 36.44
C TRP A 46 -6.26 17.31 36.00
N LEU A 47 -5.49 18.31 35.59
CA LEU A 47 -5.99 19.51 34.91
C LEU A 47 -5.45 19.51 33.48
N ALA A 48 -6.26 20.00 32.53
CA ALA A 48 -5.83 20.17 31.15
C ALA A 48 -6.38 21.46 30.55
N GLU A 49 -5.71 22.00 29.54
CA GLU A 49 -6.17 23.16 28.78
C GLU A 49 -7.42 22.80 27.97
N GLU A 50 -7.44 21.60 27.41
CA GLU A 50 -8.56 21.02 26.67
C GLU A 50 -9.05 19.73 27.36
N VAL A 51 -10.37 19.63 27.57
CA VAL A 51 -11.00 18.41 28.08
C VAL A 51 -12.01 17.91 27.06
N ILE A 52 -11.85 16.64 26.64
CA ILE A 52 -12.70 15.96 25.68
C ILE A 52 -13.52 14.90 26.40
N GLU A 53 -14.82 15.14 26.54
CA GLU A 53 -15.79 14.20 27.10
C GLU A 53 -16.13 13.10 26.08
N ALA A 54 -15.60 11.88 26.30
CA ALA A 54 -15.68 10.76 25.37
C ALA A 54 -16.59 9.62 25.85
N ASN A 55 -17.51 9.91 26.77
CA ASN A 55 -18.49 8.94 27.29
C ASN A 55 -19.25 8.23 26.17
N GLY A 56 -19.23 6.90 26.18
CA GLY A 56 -19.87 6.07 25.16
C GLY A 56 -19.16 6.05 23.80
N ARG A 57 -17.95 6.60 23.71
CA ARG A 57 -17.08 6.53 22.52
C ARG A 57 -15.95 5.55 22.74
N ALA A 58 -15.44 5.01 21.63
CA ALA A 58 -14.19 4.25 21.61
C ALA A 58 -13.01 5.21 21.44
N LEU A 59 -11.95 4.99 22.19
CA LEU A 59 -10.64 5.62 21.99
C LEU A 59 -9.64 4.53 21.61
N ALA A 60 -8.90 4.75 20.52
CA ALA A 60 -7.91 3.81 20.01
C ALA A 60 -6.68 4.57 19.48
N PRO A 61 -5.53 3.89 19.31
CA PRO A 61 -4.47 4.40 18.45
C PRO A 61 -5.03 4.77 17.08
N GLY A 62 -4.52 5.87 16.51
CA GLY A 62 -4.88 6.26 15.16
C GLY A 62 -4.54 5.14 14.16
N PHE A 63 -5.40 4.95 13.16
CA PHE A 63 -5.20 3.84 12.22
C PHE A 63 -3.97 4.08 11.34
N ILE A 64 -3.25 2.99 11.05
CA ILE A 64 -2.10 2.98 10.16
C ILE A 64 -2.54 2.31 8.86
N ASP A 65 -2.63 3.11 7.80
CA ASP A 65 -2.93 2.63 6.46
C ASP A 65 -1.63 2.13 5.82
N VAL A 66 -1.41 0.82 5.88
CA VAL A 66 -0.17 0.16 5.46
C VAL A 66 -0.03 0.02 3.95
N HIS A 67 -1.10 0.31 3.19
CA HIS A 67 -1.13 0.08 1.75
C HIS A 67 -1.74 1.27 1.01
N THR A 68 -0.91 2.26 0.70
CA THR A 68 -1.35 3.46 0.01
C THR A 68 -0.55 3.76 -1.25
N HIS A 69 -1.19 4.53 -2.13
CA HIS A 69 -0.60 5.17 -3.30
C HIS A 69 -0.72 6.70 -3.18
N ASP A 70 -0.53 7.22 -1.95
CA ASP A 70 -0.65 8.65 -1.65
C ASP A 70 0.65 9.42 -1.86
N ASP A 71 1.67 8.82 -2.48
CA ASP A 71 3.05 9.32 -2.59
C ASP A 71 3.12 10.82 -2.95
N THR A 72 2.36 11.24 -3.95
CA THR A 72 2.27 12.63 -4.42
C THR A 72 1.13 13.40 -3.73
N HIS A 73 0.11 12.69 -3.24
CA HIS A 73 -1.07 13.26 -2.60
C HIS A 73 -0.73 13.91 -1.26
N VAL A 74 0.16 13.29 -0.47
CA VAL A 74 0.66 13.85 0.81
C VAL A 74 1.36 15.20 0.65
N ILE A 75 1.84 15.52 -0.55
CA ILE A 75 2.46 16.82 -0.86
C ILE A 75 1.46 17.78 -1.51
N ARG A 76 0.71 17.31 -2.52
CA ARG A 76 -0.22 18.15 -3.31
C ARG A 76 -1.48 18.56 -2.54
N ALA A 77 -1.97 17.69 -1.65
CA ALA A 77 -3.18 17.87 -0.88
C ALA A 77 -2.94 17.45 0.59
N PRO A 78 -2.07 18.18 1.32
CA PRO A 78 -1.59 17.78 2.64
C PRO A 78 -2.68 17.70 3.71
N GLN A 79 -3.90 18.18 3.42
CA GLN A 79 -5.05 18.03 4.31
C GLN A 79 -5.45 16.56 4.49
N MET A 80 -5.12 15.68 3.53
CA MET A 80 -5.32 14.23 3.61
C MET A 80 -6.75 13.84 4.02
N LEU A 81 -7.75 14.61 3.57
CA LEU A 81 -9.17 14.43 3.92
C LEU A 81 -9.68 13.00 3.70
N PRO A 82 -9.32 12.30 2.60
CA PRO A 82 -9.73 10.91 2.42
C PRO A 82 -9.28 9.99 3.56
N LYS A 83 -8.12 10.28 4.18
CA LYS A 83 -7.52 9.45 5.24
C LYS A 83 -7.99 9.86 6.63
N ILE A 84 -7.88 11.14 6.98
CA ILE A 84 -8.23 11.59 8.33
C ILE A 84 -9.73 11.44 8.63
N SER A 85 -10.61 11.51 7.62
CA SER A 85 -12.06 11.28 7.81
C SER A 85 -12.40 9.84 8.18
N GLN A 86 -11.47 8.90 8.02
CA GLN A 86 -11.60 7.50 8.40
C GLN A 86 -10.88 7.16 9.71
N GLY A 87 -10.20 8.12 10.36
CA GLY A 87 -9.38 7.90 11.55
C GLY A 87 -7.94 7.46 11.25
N VAL A 88 -7.50 7.51 9.99
CA VAL A 88 -6.11 7.22 9.61
C VAL A 88 -5.21 8.38 10.06
N THR A 89 -4.13 8.04 10.75
CA THR A 89 -3.12 9.00 11.25
C THR A 89 -1.74 8.77 10.64
N THR A 90 -1.51 7.62 10.01
CA THR A 90 -0.25 7.27 9.35
C THR A 90 -0.54 6.55 8.05
N VAL A 91 0.17 6.90 6.99
CA VAL A 91 0.12 6.20 5.70
C VAL A 91 1.49 5.61 5.36
N VAL A 92 1.49 4.43 4.75
CA VAL A 92 2.67 3.84 4.11
C VAL A 92 2.50 3.95 2.59
N VAL A 93 3.34 4.77 1.97
CA VAL A 93 3.35 5.04 0.52
C VAL A 93 4.42 4.20 -0.19
N GLY A 94 4.46 4.26 -1.52
CA GLY A 94 5.48 3.56 -2.31
C GLY A 94 5.21 2.07 -2.48
N ASN A 95 3.95 1.64 -2.49
CA ASN A 95 3.54 0.23 -2.60
C ASN A 95 3.54 -0.29 -4.05
N CYS A 96 3.42 -1.62 -4.20
CA CYS A 96 3.23 -2.30 -5.50
C CYS A 96 4.32 -1.99 -6.54
N GLY A 97 5.55 -1.70 -6.10
CA GLY A 97 6.66 -1.36 -6.98
C GLY A 97 6.62 0.05 -7.53
N ILE A 98 5.63 0.88 -7.20
CA ILE A 98 5.54 2.27 -7.66
C ILE A 98 5.79 3.22 -6.49
N SER A 99 6.62 4.23 -6.71
CA SER A 99 6.88 5.30 -5.74
C SER A 99 7.12 6.64 -6.44
N ALA A 100 6.87 7.75 -5.76
CA ALA A 100 7.19 9.09 -6.30
C ALA A 100 8.70 9.42 -6.24
N SER A 101 9.48 8.61 -5.51
CA SER A 101 10.91 8.84 -5.29
C SER A 101 11.65 7.53 -4.98
N PRO A 102 12.95 7.42 -5.31
CA PRO A 102 13.68 8.31 -6.22
C PRO A 102 13.27 8.05 -7.67
N VAL A 103 12.92 9.11 -8.41
CA VAL A 103 12.47 8.99 -9.81
C VAL A 103 13.11 10.07 -10.66
N THR A 104 13.69 9.68 -11.80
CA THR A 104 14.14 10.58 -12.87
C THR A 104 13.54 10.11 -14.19
N LEU A 105 12.42 10.71 -14.59
CA LEU A 105 11.71 10.33 -15.80
C LEU A 105 12.40 10.88 -17.06
N GLN A 106 12.72 9.99 -18.01
CA GLN A 106 13.13 10.38 -19.37
C GLN A 106 11.91 10.78 -20.23
N GLY A 107 10.80 10.06 -20.07
CA GLY A 107 9.53 10.27 -20.77
C GLY A 107 8.37 10.50 -19.80
N ASP A 108 7.18 10.04 -20.19
CA ASP A 108 6.04 9.93 -19.29
C ASP A 108 6.23 8.76 -18.31
N PRO A 109 5.62 8.80 -17.11
CA PRO A 109 5.73 7.70 -16.17
C PRO A 109 5.16 6.40 -16.76
N PRO A 110 5.87 5.27 -16.69
CA PRO A 110 5.36 4.00 -17.21
C PRO A 110 4.16 3.52 -16.39
N ASP A 111 3.27 2.73 -16.99
CA ASP A 111 2.21 2.03 -16.25
C ASP A 111 2.83 1.07 -15.21
N PRO A 112 2.34 1.03 -13.95
CA PRO A 112 1.24 1.81 -13.38
C PRO A 112 1.69 3.04 -12.56
N MET A 113 2.95 3.52 -12.70
CA MET A 113 3.43 4.71 -11.96
C MET A 113 2.56 5.94 -12.25
N ASN A 114 1.98 6.03 -13.45
CA ASN A 114 1.03 7.07 -13.81
C ASN A 114 -0.22 7.17 -12.90
N LEU A 115 -0.52 6.14 -12.08
CA LEU A 115 -1.54 6.23 -11.03
C LEU A 115 -1.20 7.29 -9.96
N LEU A 116 0.08 7.59 -9.75
CA LEU A 116 0.53 8.60 -8.79
C LEU A 116 0.43 10.03 -9.36
N GLY A 117 0.28 10.17 -10.68
CA GLY A 117 0.19 11.45 -11.36
C GLY A 117 0.93 11.47 -12.70
N GLU A 118 0.92 12.65 -13.32
CA GLU A 118 1.64 12.91 -14.56
C GLU A 118 3.13 13.22 -14.31
N ARG A 119 3.89 13.44 -15.38
CA ARG A 119 5.35 13.65 -15.33
C ARG A 119 5.80 14.71 -14.31
N ASP A 120 5.06 15.80 -14.17
CA ASP A 120 5.37 16.90 -13.26
C ASP A 120 5.27 16.53 -11.77
N ALA A 121 4.47 15.51 -11.45
CA ALA A 121 4.35 14.99 -10.09
C ALA A 121 5.62 14.25 -9.62
N PHE A 122 6.49 13.82 -10.55
CA PHE A 122 7.74 13.09 -10.27
C PHE A 122 8.95 14.04 -10.23
N SER A 123 8.93 14.95 -9.27
CA SER A 123 9.96 15.99 -9.11
C SER A 123 11.04 15.65 -8.08
N TYR A 124 11.16 14.38 -7.66
CA TYR A 124 12.00 13.96 -6.54
C TYR A 124 13.07 12.93 -6.99
N PRO A 125 14.22 13.39 -7.50
CA PRO A 125 15.26 12.51 -8.05
C PRO A 125 16.01 11.71 -6.99
N THR A 126 15.95 12.14 -5.72
CA THR A 126 16.52 11.43 -4.57
C THR A 126 15.47 11.27 -3.48
N PHE A 127 15.66 10.27 -2.61
CA PHE A 127 14.75 10.06 -1.49
C PHE A 127 14.81 11.22 -0.49
N SER A 128 15.99 11.79 -0.24
CA SER A 128 16.13 12.99 0.60
C SER A 128 15.30 14.17 0.07
N ALA A 129 15.27 14.38 -1.25
CA ALA A 129 14.45 15.45 -1.84
C ALA A 129 12.95 15.23 -1.62
N TYR A 130 12.50 13.97 -1.61
CA TYR A 130 11.12 13.61 -1.27
C TYR A 130 10.82 13.86 0.21
N VAL A 131 11.72 13.46 1.10
CA VAL A 131 11.60 13.72 2.55
C VAL A 131 11.49 15.22 2.82
N ASP A 132 12.33 16.04 2.19
CA ASP A 132 12.28 17.50 2.32
C ASP A 132 10.94 18.07 1.84
N ALA A 133 10.41 17.56 0.72
CA ALA A 133 9.12 18.00 0.19
C ALA A 133 7.93 17.60 1.09
N VAL A 134 7.93 16.39 1.64
CA VAL A 134 6.91 15.96 2.62
C VAL A 134 6.98 16.80 3.89
N ASN A 135 8.18 17.04 4.42
CA ASN A 135 8.40 17.87 5.60
C ASN A 135 7.96 19.33 5.38
N ALA A 136 8.18 19.87 4.19
CA ALA A 136 7.72 21.20 3.82
C ALA A 136 6.19 21.27 3.68
N ALA A 137 5.57 20.23 3.12
CA ALA A 137 4.13 20.15 2.94
C ALA A 137 3.34 19.98 4.25
N ARG A 138 3.94 19.33 5.26
CA ARG A 138 3.35 19.04 6.57
C ARG A 138 1.95 18.39 6.46
N PRO A 139 1.86 17.16 5.90
CA PRO A 139 0.60 16.45 5.79
C PRO A 139 -0.06 16.24 7.15
N ALA A 140 -1.40 16.17 7.17
CA ALA A 140 -2.21 15.92 8.36
C ALA A 140 -2.06 14.49 8.94
N VAL A 141 -1.26 13.64 8.29
CA VAL A 141 -0.92 12.27 8.70
C VAL A 141 0.60 12.11 8.69
N ASN A 142 1.10 11.15 9.46
CA ASN A 142 2.48 10.70 9.35
C ASN A 142 2.66 9.94 8.03
N VAL A 143 3.87 10.01 7.45
CA VAL A 143 4.20 9.36 6.18
C VAL A 143 5.40 8.44 6.38
N GLY A 144 5.20 7.14 6.16
CA GLY A 144 6.27 6.18 5.93
C GLY A 144 6.35 5.84 4.44
N ALA A 145 7.55 5.68 3.88
CA ALA A 145 7.69 5.45 2.43
C ALA A 145 8.57 4.24 2.12
N LEU A 146 8.08 3.42 1.21
CA LEU A 146 8.82 2.33 0.56
C LEU A 146 9.38 2.82 -0.77
N ILE A 147 10.40 2.13 -1.28
CA ILE A 147 10.96 2.38 -2.61
C ILE A 147 10.39 1.39 -3.60
N GLY A 148 9.80 1.90 -4.69
CA GLY A 148 9.22 1.07 -5.73
C GLY A 148 10.26 0.46 -6.67
N HIS A 149 10.23 -0.86 -6.85
CA HIS A 149 11.06 -1.56 -7.83
C HIS A 149 10.87 -1.07 -9.27
N THR A 150 9.63 -0.79 -9.70
CA THR A 150 9.37 -0.21 -11.03
C THR A 150 10.01 1.16 -11.17
N ALA A 151 10.01 1.99 -10.11
CA ALA A 151 10.69 3.28 -10.12
C ALA A 151 12.22 3.13 -10.31
N LEU A 152 12.84 2.17 -9.61
CA LEU A 152 14.26 1.85 -9.78
C LEU A 152 14.55 1.36 -11.21
N ARG A 153 13.73 0.44 -11.74
CA ARG A 153 13.88 -0.06 -13.12
C ARG A 153 13.74 1.07 -14.14
N ASN A 154 12.75 1.94 -13.98
CA ASN A 154 12.56 3.10 -14.85
C ASN A 154 13.80 4.01 -14.90
N ASN A 155 14.49 4.21 -13.77
CA ASN A 155 15.65 5.09 -13.72
C ASN A 155 16.89 4.51 -14.41
N HIS A 156 17.01 3.17 -14.47
CA HIS A 156 18.24 2.49 -14.85
C HIS A 156 18.12 1.65 -16.12
N MET A 157 16.92 1.34 -16.59
CA MET A 157 16.68 0.51 -17.75
C MET A 157 16.05 1.31 -18.89
N ASN A 158 16.58 1.12 -20.09
CA ASN A 158 16.00 1.71 -21.30
C ASN A 158 14.80 0.92 -21.84
N ASP A 159 14.61 -0.33 -21.41
CA ASP A 159 13.49 -1.18 -21.78
C ASP A 159 13.06 -2.06 -20.60
N LEU A 160 11.82 -1.88 -20.16
CA LEU A 160 11.23 -2.60 -19.02
C LEU A 160 10.71 -4.00 -19.38
N LYS A 161 10.68 -4.36 -20.66
CA LYS A 161 10.13 -5.64 -21.16
C LYS A 161 11.17 -6.76 -21.26
N ARG A 162 12.17 -6.74 -20.38
CA ARG A 162 13.22 -7.78 -20.27
C ARG A 162 13.74 -7.85 -18.83
N ALA A 163 14.51 -8.87 -18.48
CA ALA A 163 15.25 -8.88 -17.22
C ALA A 163 16.32 -7.78 -17.19
N ALA A 164 16.62 -7.26 -16.00
CA ALA A 164 17.73 -6.32 -15.80
C ALA A 164 19.09 -7.02 -15.96
N THR A 165 20.07 -6.30 -16.51
CA THR A 165 21.45 -6.77 -16.57
C THR A 165 22.13 -6.64 -15.20
N GLY A 166 23.29 -7.27 -15.01
CA GLY A 166 24.05 -7.16 -13.75
C GLY A 166 24.39 -5.71 -13.37
N ASP A 167 24.73 -4.87 -14.35
CA ASP A 167 25.07 -3.46 -14.12
C ASP A 167 23.83 -2.64 -13.75
N GLU A 168 22.69 -2.91 -14.39
CA GLU A 168 21.41 -2.26 -14.05
C GLU A 168 20.96 -2.65 -12.64
N ILE A 169 21.10 -3.93 -12.26
CA ILE A 169 20.83 -4.40 -10.89
C ILE A 169 21.74 -3.71 -9.89
N ALA A 170 23.05 -3.59 -10.18
CA ALA A 170 24.00 -2.92 -9.31
C ALA A 170 23.63 -1.43 -9.12
N ALA A 171 23.21 -0.75 -10.19
CA ALA A 171 22.79 0.65 -10.13
C ALA A 171 21.50 0.82 -9.31
N MET A 172 20.48 -0.01 -9.56
CA MET A 172 19.24 -0.01 -8.76
C MET A 172 19.50 -0.28 -7.27
N ARG A 173 20.42 -1.21 -6.96
CA ARG A 173 20.83 -1.50 -5.57
C ARG A 173 21.51 -0.31 -4.90
N ALA A 174 22.38 0.40 -5.62
CA ALA A 174 23.04 1.58 -5.08
C ALA A 174 22.02 2.69 -4.77
N GLN A 175 21.06 2.92 -5.67
CA GLN A 175 20.00 3.90 -5.48
C GLN A 175 19.06 3.51 -4.31
N LEU A 176 18.72 2.23 -4.18
CA LEU A 176 17.94 1.73 -3.03
C LEU A 176 18.71 1.89 -1.71
N ALA A 177 20.01 1.57 -1.69
CA ALA A 177 20.84 1.71 -0.49
C ALA A 177 20.93 3.19 -0.03
N ASP A 178 21.05 4.12 -0.98
CA ASP A 178 20.98 5.56 -0.69
C ASP A 178 19.63 5.94 -0.08
N ALA A 179 18.52 5.47 -0.65
CA ALA A 179 17.20 5.75 -0.12
C ALA A 179 16.98 5.19 1.30
N LEU A 180 17.45 3.97 1.57
CA LEU A 180 17.40 3.37 2.91
C LEU A 180 18.24 4.17 3.91
N ALA A 181 19.42 4.67 3.52
CA ALA A 181 20.25 5.52 4.37
C ALA A 181 19.56 6.86 4.73
N HIS A 182 18.61 7.30 3.90
CA HIS A 182 17.79 8.49 4.11
C HIS A 182 16.40 8.19 4.70
N GLY A 183 16.20 6.99 5.25
CA GLY A 183 15.03 6.65 6.07
C GLY A 183 13.88 5.95 5.33
N ALA A 184 14.10 5.45 4.11
CA ALA A 184 13.09 4.61 3.46
C ALA A 184 12.84 3.33 4.29
N LEU A 185 11.58 2.91 4.38
CA LEU A 185 11.16 1.78 5.22
C LEU A 185 11.41 0.41 4.56
N GLY A 186 11.68 0.38 3.27
CA GLY A 186 11.77 -0.88 2.53
C GLY A 186 11.71 -0.76 1.02
N LEU A 187 11.63 -1.93 0.39
CA LEU A 187 11.44 -2.13 -1.03
C LEU A 187 10.04 -2.69 -1.26
N SER A 188 9.33 -2.17 -2.26
CA SER A 188 8.10 -2.78 -2.77
C SER A 188 8.28 -3.28 -4.19
N THR A 189 7.54 -4.33 -4.56
CA THR A 189 7.47 -4.83 -5.95
C THR A 189 6.03 -4.96 -6.45
N GLY A 190 5.87 -4.87 -7.76
CA GLY A 190 4.60 -5.07 -8.46
C GLY A 190 4.78 -5.99 -9.66
N LEU A 191 5.02 -7.26 -9.38
CA LEU A 191 5.50 -8.22 -10.38
C LEU A 191 4.41 -8.66 -11.37
N ALA A 192 3.15 -8.32 -11.12
CA ALA A 192 2.05 -8.53 -12.05
C ALA A 192 2.04 -7.51 -13.21
N TYR A 193 2.66 -6.34 -13.03
CA TYR A 193 2.61 -5.26 -14.01
C TYR A 193 3.62 -5.46 -15.13
N GLY A 194 3.26 -5.03 -16.35
CA GLY A 194 4.13 -5.18 -17.53
C GLY A 194 5.50 -4.52 -17.39
N SER A 195 5.63 -3.49 -16.54
CA SER A 195 6.88 -2.79 -16.23
C SER A 195 7.88 -3.61 -15.40
N ALA A 196 7.40 -4.65 -14.71
CA ALA A 196 8.20 -5.47 -13.81
C ALA A 196 8.01 -6.99 -14.02
N PHE A 197 7.07 -7.41 -14.87
CA PHE A 197 6.74 -8.81 -15.13
C PHE A 197 7.94 -9.63 -15.58
N GLU A 198 8.87 -9.03 -16.32
CA GLU A 198 10.08 -9.68 -16.82
C GLU A 198 11.24 -9.67 -15.82
N ALA A 199 11.08 -9.08 -14.62
CA ALA A 199 12.10 -9.20 -13.56
C ALA A 199 12.16 -10.65 -13.09
N SER A 200 13.38 -11.20 -13.05
CA SER A 200 13.59 -12.52 -12.46
C SER A 200 13.52 -12.46 -10.93
N THR A 201 13.29 -13.59 -10.29
CA THR A 201 13.35 -13.70 -8.83
C THR A 201 14.74 -13.30 -8.30
N GLU A 202 15.81 -13.59 -9.04
CA GLU A 202 17.18 -13.24 -8.67
C GLU A 202 17.45 -11.72 -8.73
N GLU A 203 16.86 -11.01 -9.69
CA GLU A 203 16.90 -9.55 -9.75
C GLU A 203 16.33 -8.96 -8.45
N VAL A 204 15.13 -9.40 -8.06
CA VAL A 204 14.46 -8.91 -6.86
C VAL A 204 15.19 -9.35 -5.59
N ALA A 205 15.67 -10.59 -5.51
CA ALA A 205 16.45 -11.09 -4.38
C ALA A 205 17.74 -10.29 -4.17
N SER A 206 18.41 -9.89 -5.26
CA SER A 206 19.61 -9.03 -5.23
C SER A 206 19.27 -7.63 -4.68
N LEU A 207 18.12 -7.07 -5.07
CA LEU A 207 17.63 -5.79 -4.57
C LEU A 207 17.16 -5.83 -3.12
N ALA A 208 16.64 -6.97 -2.65
CA ALA A 208 16.21 -7.13 -1.27
C ALA A 208 17.39 -7.27 -0.28
N GLN A 209 18.57 -7.69 -0.75
CA GLN A 209 19.74 -7.93 0.09
C GLN A 209 20.15 -6.76 1.02
N PRO A 210 20.19 -5.47 0.59
CA PRO A 210 20.53 -4.35 1.48
C PRO A 210 19.50 -4.09 2.61
N LEU A 211 18.27 -4.60 2.50
CA LEU A 211 17.18 -4.27 3.42
C LEU A 211 17.45 -4.71 4.87
N ALA A 212 18.06 -5.88 5.06
CA ALA A 212 18.32 -6.41 6.40
C ALA A 212 19.25 -5.52 7.22
N ALA A 213 20.28 -4.94 6.58
CA ALA A 213 21.20 -4.02 7.25
C ALA A 213 20.52 -2.72 7.70
N ALA A 214 19.44 -2.33 7.01
CA ALA A 214 18.63 -1.16 7.32
C ALA A 214 17.47 -1.45 8.29
N GLY A 215 17.25 -2.72 8.69
CA GLY A 215 16.05 -3.11 9.45
C GLY A 215 14.75 -2.91 8.68
N ALA A 216 14.83 -2.93 7.35
CA ALA A 216 13.75 -2.59 6.43
C ALA A 216 12.92 -3.82 6.01
N VAL A 217 11.78 -3.57 5.36
CA VAL A 217 10.84 -4.63 4.93
C VAL A 217 10.84 -4.82 3.41
N TYR A 218 10.42 -6.00 2.98
CA TYR A 218 10.06 -6.28 1.59
C TYR A 218 8.54 -6.41 1.47
N THR A 219 7.91 -5.58 0.64
CA THR A 219 6.48 -5.69 0.35
C THR A 219 6.26 -6.06 -1.11
N THR A 220 5.18 -6.78 -1.42
CA THR A 220 4.97 -7.21 -2.80
C THR A 220 3.51 -7.34 -3.17
N HIS A 221 3.13 -6.65 -4.25
CA HIS A 221 2.09 -7.12 -5.15
C HIS A 221 2.71 -8.26 -5.98
N MET A 222 2.27 -9.48 -5.64
CA MET A 222 2.81 -10.72 -6.17
C MET A 222 2.69 -10.83 -7.69
N ARG A 223 3.49 -11.71 -8.30
CA ARG A 223 3.49 -11.90 -9.76
C ARG A 223 2.14 -12.32 -10.34
N THR A 224 1.33 -13.01 -9.54
CA THR A 224 -0.05 -13.32 -9.87
C THR A 224 -0.87 -13.53 -8.60
N GLU A 225 -2.15 -13.21 -8.71
CA GLU A 225 -3.18 -13.44 -7.68
C GLU A 225 -4.24 -14.44 -8.16
N PHE A 226 -4.00 -15.08 -9.32
CA PHE A 226 -4.87 -16.05 -9.99
C PHE A 226 -4.40 -17.48 -9.74
N ASP A 227 -4.42 -18.34 -10.76
CA ASP A 227 -4.25 -19.79 -10.65
C ASP A 227 -2.92 -20.18 -9.97
N ALA A 228 -1.82 -19.49 -10.27
CA ALA A 228 -0.48 -19.74 -9.73
C ALA A 228 -0.12 -18.88 -8.51
N ILE A 229 -1.11 -18.51 -7.69
CA ILE A 229 -0.91 -17.67 -6.49
C ILE A 229 0.05 -18.31 -5.47
N LEU A 230 0.02 -19.63 -5.29
CA LEU A 230 0.89 -20.31 -4.32
C LEU A 230 2.36 -20.26 -4.75
N GLU A 231 2.62 -20.38 -6.05
CA GLU A 231 3.95 -20.19 -6.64
C GLU A 231 4.44 -18.75 -6.45
N ALA A 232 3.57 -17.76 -6.63
CA ALA A 232 3.90 -16.36 -6.42
C ALA A 232 4.17 -16.02 -4.94
N MET A 233 3.43 -16.65 -4.01
CA MET A 233 3.74 -16.58 -2.58
C MET A 233 5.09 -17.21 -2.26
N ASN A 234 5.38 -18.38 -2.83
CA ASN A 234 6.68 -19.06 -2.66
C ASN A 234 7.85 -18.23 -3.20
N GLU A 235 7.65 -17.49 -4.30
CA GLU A 235 8.61 -16.52 -4.81
C GLU A 235 8.89 -15.42 -3.77
N ALA A 236 7.84 -14.81 -3.20
CA ALA A 236 7.99 -13.79 -2.16
C ALA A 236 8.70 -14.32 -0.91
N TYR A 237 8.36 -15.54 -0.49
CA TYR A 237 9.00 -16.23 0.64
C TYR A 237 10.47 -16.51 0.38
N HIS A 238 10.81 -16.93 -0.83
CA HIS A 238 12.19 -17.19 -1.23
C HIS A 238 13.03 -15.90 -1.13
N ILE A 239 12.51 -14.79 -1.65
CA ILE A 239 13.16 -13.47 -1.58
C ILE A 239 13.37 -13.03 -0.13
N GLY A 240 12.32 -13.11 0.70
CA GLY A 240 12.39 -12.78 2.13
C GLY A 240 13.44 -13.59 2.88
N LYS A 241 13.49 -14.91 2.64
CA LYS A 241 14.48 -15.81 3.25
C LYS A 241 15.89 -15.51 2.76
N HIS A 242 16.06 -15.24 1.48
CA HIS A 242 17.35 -14.91 0.87
C HIS A 242 17.92 -13.63 1.49
N ALA A 243 17.10 -12.59 1.60
CA ALA A 243 17.48 -11.29 2.14
C ALA A 243 17.45 -11.22 3.68
N ARG A 244 16.83 -12.20 4.35
CA ARG A 244 16.59 -12.23 5.81
C ARG A 244 15.80 -11.02 6.31
N VAL A 245 14.71 -10.70 5.61
CA VAL A 245 13.84 -9.57 5.94
C VAL A 245 12.39 -9.99 6.08
N PRO A 246 11.58 -9.23 6.85
CA PRO A 246 10.14 -9.42 6.88
C PRO A 246 9.53 -9.23 5.50
N VAL A 247 8.55 -10.08 5.18
CA VAL A 247 7.77 -9.98 3.94
C VAL A 247 6.35 -9.52 4.25
N VAL A 248 5.83 -8.58 3.47
CA VAL A 248 4.41 -8.20 3.49
C VAL A 248 3.81 -8.48 2.12
N ILE A 249 2.89 -9.45 2.06
CA ILE A 249 2.08 -9.68 0.87
C ILE A 249 1.00 -8.60 0.81
N SER A 250 1.10 -7.73 -0.17
CA SER A 250 0.14 -6.66 -0.39
C SER A 250 -1.22 -7.21 -0.81
N HIS A 251 -2.28 -6.60 -0.28
CA HIS A 251 -3.68 -6.75 -0.69
C HIS A 251 -4.06 -8.19 -1.07
N LEU A 252 -3.78 -9.13 -0.17
CA LEU A 252 -3.91 -10.56 -0.42
C LEU A 252 -5.33 -10.91 -0.86
N LYS A 253 -5.45 -11.59 -2.01
CA LYS A 253 -6.73 -11.96 -2.60
C LYS A 253 -6.61 -13.18 -3.50
N CYS A 254 -7.73 -13.82 -3.79
CA CYS A 254 -7.86 -14.84 -4.84
C CYS A 254 -8.66 -14.24 -6.01
N ALA A 255 -7.97 -13.83 -7.07
CA ALA A 255 -8.56 -13.14 -8.20
C ALA A 255 -9.09 -14.12 -9.27
N GLY A 256 -10.25 -13.81 -9.83
CA GLY A 256 -10.90 -14.58 -10.89
C GLY A 256 -11.86 -15.66 -10.36
N PRO A 257 -13.01 -15.90 -11.03
CA PRO A 257 -14.02 -16.86 -10.56
C PRO A 257 -13.50 -18.29 -10.33
N SER A 258 -12.51 -18.74 -11.10
CA SER A 258 -11.86 -20.05 -10.94
C SER A 258 -11.10 -20.19 -9.62
N ASN A 259 -10.76 -19.07 -8.97
CA ASN A 259 -9.95 -19.03 -7.76
C ASN A 259 -10.76 -18.76 -6.48
N TRP A 260 -12.08 -18.53 -6.60
CA TRP A 260 -12.92 -18.30 -5.44
C TRP A 260 -13.01 -19.54 -4.55
N GLY A 261 -12.90 -19.34 -3.24
CA GLY A 261 -12.80 -20.38 -2.21
C GLY A 261 -11.36 -20.72 -1.83
N ARG A 262 -10.37 -20.34 -2.64
CA ARG A 262 -8.94 -20.68 -2.41
C ARG A 262 -8.28 -19.87 -1.29
N SER A 263 -8.97 -18.91 -0.66
CA SER A 263 -8.33 -18.18 0.45
C SER A 263 -7.94 -19.10 1.63
N ALA A 264 -8.58 -20.26 1.79
CA ALA A 264 -8.19 -21.24 2.82
C ALA A 264 -6.78 -21.83 2.57
N GLU A 265 -6.45 -22.20 1.34
CA GLU A 265 -5.12 -22.73 0.99
C GLU A 265 -4.04 -21.64 1.02
N VAL A 266 -4.38 -20.43 0.59
CA VAL A 266 -3.49 -19.26 0.60
C VAL A 266 -3.11 -18.89 2.04
N LEU A 267 -4.08 -18.84 2.96
CA LEU A 267 -3.83 -18.58 4.37
C LEU A 267 -3.03 -19.72 5.03
N ALA A 268 -3.29 -20.98 4.64
CA ALA A 268 -2.48 -22.11 5.12
C ALA A 268 -1.01 -22.01 4.66
N SER A 269 -0.77 -21.52 3.43
CA SER A 269 0.57 -21.23 2.92
C SER A 269 1.26 -20.12 3.74
N LEU A 270 0.55 -19.03 4.03
CA LEU A 270 1.04 -17.93 4.87
C LEU A 270 1.46 -18.42 6.26
N GLU A 271 0.60 -19.18 6.94
CA GLU A 271 0.86 -19.78 8.25
C GLU A 271 2.04 -20.76 8.24
N SER A 272 2.20 -21.51 7.14
CA SER A 272 3.35 -22.39 6.98
C SER A 272 4.66 -21.60 6.89
N ALA A 273 4.68 -20.49 6.15
CA ALA A 273 5.84 -19.63 6.02
C ALA A 273 6.20 -18.89 7.33
N ARG A 274 5.19 -18.41 8.07
CA ARG A 274 5.33 -17.73 9.38
C ARG A 274 6.11 -18.55 10.42
N LYS A 275 6.09 -19.88 10.32
CA LYS A 275 6.88 -20.76 11.22
C LYS A 275 8.39 -20.62 11.06
N TYR A 276 8.86 -20.11 9.92
CA TYR A 276 10.29 -20.11 9.57
C TYR A 276 10.85 -18.72 9.27
N GLN A 277 9.98 -17.73 9.02
CA GLN A 277 10.38 -16.35 8.74
C GLN A 277 9.22 -15.37 9.02
N PRO A 278 9.51 -14.07 9.26
CA PRO A 278 8.47 -13.06 9.45
C PRO A 278 7.74 -12.78 8.13
N VAL A 279 6.46 -13.14 8.06
CA VAL A 279 5.61 -12.87 6.90
C VAL A 279 4.25 -12.41 7.38
N GLY A 280 3.75 -11.32 6.80
CA GLY A 280 2.39 -10.83 7.00
C GLY A 280 1.71 -10.54 5.67
N CYS A 281 0.47 -10.09 5.75
CA CYS A 281 -0.26 -9.55 4.61
C CYS A 281 -1.20 -8.44 5.05
N ASP A 282 -1.58 -7.60 4.10
CA ASP A 282 -2.70 -6.66 4.25
C ASP A 282 -3.83 -7.03 3.27
N CYS A 283 -5.02 -6.50 3.52
CA CYS A 283 -6.16 -6.58 2.60
C CYS A 283 -7.11 -5.41 2.85
N TYR A 284 -7.97 -5.14 1.88
CA TYR A 284 -9.02 -4.12 1.97
C TYR A 284 -10.41 -4.78 2.00
N PRO A 285 -11.40 -4.17 2.66
CA PRO A 285 -12.69 -4.81 2.93
C PRO A 285 -13.69 -4.73 1.78
N TYR A 286 -13.25 -5.07 0.57
CA TYR A 286 -14.05 -5.04 -0.65
C TYR A 286 -13.76 -6.24 -1.54
N SER A 287 -14.81 -6.84 -2.10
CA SER A 287 -14.74 -7.93 -3.10
C SER A 287 -14.43 -7.44 -4.53
N ARG A 288 -13.86 -6.24 -4.67
CA ARG A 288 -13.49 -5.63 -5.96
C ARG A 288 -12.12 -4.97 -5.89
N SER A 289 -11.31 -5.13 -6.92
CA SER A 289 -9.99 -4.49 -7.04
C SER A 289 -10.09 -3.28 -7.96
N SER A 290 -9.10 -2.37 -7.90
CA SER A 290 -8.99 -1.27 -8.85
C SER A 290 -7.54 -1.03 -9.24
N SER A 291 -7.32 -0.80 -10.54
CA SER A 291 -6.01 -0.52 -11.13
C SER A 291 -6.21 0.11 -12.52
N THR A 292 -5.15 0.27 -13.30
CA THR A 292 -5.24 0.56 -14.74
C THR A 292 -6.02 -0.53 -15.48
N LEU A 293 -6.66 -0.15 -16.61
CA LEU A 293 -7.42 -1.05 -17.47
C LEU A 293 -6.48 -2.01 -18.20
N ASP A 294 -6.55 -3.29 -17.84
CA ASP A 294 -5.70 -4.37 -18.35
C ASP A 294 -6.50 -5.25 -19.32
N LEU A 295 -6.07 -5.26 -20.58
CA LEU A 295 -6.70 -6.06 -21.64
C LEU A 295 -6.69 -7.56 -21.34
N LYS A 296 -5.71 -8.07 -20.57
CA LYS A 296 -5.65 -9.48 -20.19
C LYS A 296 -6.81 -9.90 -19.29
N GLN A 297 -7.39 -8.97 -18.54
CA GLN A 297 -8.50 -9.21 -17.63
C GLN A 297 -9.88 -9.04 -18.30
N VAL A 298 -9.93 -8.54 -19.53
CA VAL A 298 -11.18 -8.40 -20.30
C VAL A 298 -11.53 -9.74 -20.96
N THR A 299 -11.82 -10.75 -20.15
CA THR A 299 -12.19 -12.10 -20.61
C THR A 299 -13.71 -12.27 -20.80
N GLY A 300 -14.51 -11.43 -20.14
CA GLY A 300 -15.97 -11.49 -20.12
C GLY A 300 -16.54 -12.27 -18.94
N ASP A 301 -15.70 -12.87 -18.09
CA ASP A 301 -16.12 -13.70 -16.95
C ASP A 301 -16.43 -12.89 -15.69
N ILE A 302 -16.05 -11.61 -15.68
CA ILE A 302 -16.26 -10.67 -14.58
C ILE A 302 -16.78 -9.34 -15.10
N ASP A 303 -17.47 -8.62 -14.22
CA ASP A 303 -17.83 -7.23 -14.48
C ASP A 303 -16.61 -6.31 -14.30
N ILE A 304 -16.47 -5.34 -15.20
CA ILE A 304 -15.41 -4.33 -15.19
C ILE A 304 -16.07 -2.95 -15.32
N THR A 305 -15.90 -2.11 -14.32
CA THR A 305 -16.39 -0.72 -14.30
C THR A 305 -15.24 0.22 -14.64
N ILE A 306 -15.41 1.13 -15.59
CA ILE A 306 -14.38 2.12 -15.93
C ILE A 306 -14.36 3.24 -14.88
N THR A 307 -13.21 3.57 -14.32
CA THR A 307 -13.08 4.66 -13.33
C THR A 307 -12.69 5.97 -13.98
N TRP A 308 -11.84 5.93 -15.00
CA TRP A 308 -11.44 7.05 -15.83
C TRP A 308 -10.97 6.54 -17.19
N SER A 309 -11.03 7.39 -18.21
CA SER A 309 -10.43 7.14 -19.54
C SER A 309 -9.99 8.48 -20.11
N THR A 310 -8.76 8.56 -20.58
CA THR A 310 -8.23 9.77 -21.21
C THR A 310 -8.95 10.09 -22.53
N PRO A 311 -9.07 9.15 -23.49
CA PRO A 311 -9.77 9.44 -24.75
C PRO A 311 -11.29 9.57 -24.60
N HIS A 312 -11.88 8.99 -23.54
CA HIS A 312 -13.34 8.87 -23.39
C HIS A 312 -13.81 9.10 -21.93
N PRO A 313 -13.63 10.32 -21.38
CA PRO A 313 -13.99 10.63 -19.98
C PRO A 313 -15.47 10.44 -19.67
N GLU A 314 -16.36 10.54 -20.67
CA GLU A 314 -17.79 10.32 -20.54
C GLU A 314 -18.19 8.86 -20.25
N GLN A 315 -17.22 7.93 -20.29
CA GLN A 315 -17.45 6.51 -19.99
C GLN A 315 -17.12 6.15 -18.53
N ALA A 316 -16.59 7.09 -17.75
CA ALA A 316 -16.36 6.88 -16.32
C ALA A 316 -17.67 6.49 -15.60
N GLY A 317 -17.59 5.47 -14.73
CA GLY A 317 -18.70 4.90 -13.98
C GLY A 317 -19.48 3.80 -14.71
N LYS A 318 -19.26 3.56 -16.01
CA LYS A 318 -20.00 2.56 -16.80
C LYS A 318 -19.32 1.20 -16.82
N LEU A 319 -20.11 0.14 -17.05
CA LEU A 319 -19.56 -1.20 -17.25
C LEU A 319 -19.06 -1.37 -18.70
N ILE A 320 -17.95 -2.09 -18.86
CA ILE A 320 -17.39 -2.32 -20.20
C ILE A 320 -18.36 -3.06 -21.13
N LYS A 321 -19.19 -3.97 -20.58
CA LYS A 321 -20.23 -4.70 -21.31
C LYS A 321 -21.35 -3.77 -21.84
N GLU A 322 -21.63 -2.67 -21.15
CA GLU A 322 -22.61 -1.67 -21.58
C GLU A 322 -22.02 -0.80 -22.69
N ILE A 323 -20.76 -0.37 -22.53
CA ILE A 323 -20.02 0.39 -23.55
C ILE A 323 -19.91 -0.42 -24.83
N SER A 324 -19.56 -1.71 -24.72
CA SER A 324 -19.41 -2.60 -25.87
C SER A 324 -20.74 -2.83 -26.59
N ALA A 325 -21.83 -3.03 -25.85
CA ALA A 325 -23.17 -3.19 -26.40
C ALA A 325 -23.66 -1.92 -27.11
N GLY A 326 -23.47 -0.74 -26.50
CA GLY A 326 -23.84 0.54 -27.09
C GLY A 326 -23.03 0.90 -28.34
N GLY A 327 -21.78 0.45 -28.42
CA GLY A 327 -20.89 0.68 -29.57
C GLY A 327 -20.93 -0.40 -30.65
N GLY A 328 -21.64 -1.51 -30.44
CA GLY A 328 -21.66 -2.64 -31.38
C GLY A 328 -20.30 -3.33 -31.56
N VAL A 329 -19.45 -3.32 -30.53
CA VAL A 329 -18.10 -3.90 -30.55
C VAL A 329 -17.92 -4.93 -29.45
N SER A 330 -16.87 -5.74 -29.51
CA SER A 330 -16.52 -6.64 -28.41
C SER A 330 -16.03 -5.85 -27.18
N GLN A 331 -16.10 -6.44 -25.99
CA GLN A 331 -15.53 -5.82 -24.79
C GLN A 331 -14.02 -5.57 -24.95
N GLN A 332 -13.29 -6.47 -25.60
CA GLN A 332 -11.88 -6.29 -25.93
C GLN A 332 -11.62 -5.07 -26.81
N GLU A 333 -12.43 -4.87 -27.85
CA GLU A 333 -12.31 -3.72 -28.74
C GLU A 333 -12.70 -2.42 -28.01
N ALA A 334 -13.74 -2.44 -27.18
CA ALA A 334 -14.08 -1.31 -26.32
C ALA A 334 -12.93 -0.97 -25.36
N ALA A 335 -12.32 -1.97 -24.71
CA ALA A 335 -11.20 -1.77 -23.79
C ALA A 335 -10.02 -1.07 -24.44
N LYS A 336 -9.62 -1.51 -25.65
CA LYS A 336 -8.53 -0.91 -26.43
C LYS A 336 -8.77 0.57 -26.72
N ARG A 337 -10.02 0.94 -27.05
CA ARG A 337 -10.39 2.34 -27.33
C ARG A 337 -10.35 3.21 -26.08
N LEU A 338 -10.61 2.62 -24.91
CA LEU A 338 -10.63 3.35 -23.64
C LEU A 338 -9.22 3.62 -23.09
N GLN A 339 -8.22 2.82 -23.45
CA GLN A 339 -6.85 3.00 -22.94
C GLN A 339 -6.21 4.32 -23.42
N PRO A 340 -5.43 5.01 -22.57
CA PRO A 340 -5.19 4.71 -21.15
C PRO A 340 -6.41 5.03 -20.29
N ALA A 341 -6.74 4.10 -19.39
CA ALA A 341 -7.91 4.12 -18.53
C ALA A 341 -7.63 3.41 -17.19
N GLY A 342 -8.48 3.67 -16.21
CA GLY A 342 -8.58 2.93 -14.96
C GLY A 342 -9.86 2.11 -14.90
N ALA A 343 -9.85 1.07 -14.08
CA ALA A 343 -10.98 0.17 -13.91
C ALA A 343 -11.13 -0.35 -12.47
N VAL A 344 -12.35 -0.77 -12.15
CA VAL A 344 -12.69 -1.63 -11.01
C VAL A 344 -13.06 -3.00 -11.55
N TYR A 345 -12.39 -4.04 -11.05
CA TYR A 345 -12.60 -5.44 -11.42
C TYR A 345 -13.40 -6.16 -10.34
N HIS A 346 -14.51 -6.79 -10.73
CA HIS A 346 -15.38 -7.54 -9.82
C HIS A 346 -14.89 -8.98 -9.74
N ASN A 347 -13.65 -9.15 -9.27
CA ASN A 347 -12.86 -10.36 -9.44
C ASN A 347 -12.65 -11.18 -8.17
N MET A 348 -13.27 -10.83 -7.04
CA MET A 348 -13.11 -11.57 -5.77
C MET A 348 -14.46 -12.03 -5.21
N SER A 349 -14.41 -13.11 -4.44
CA SER A 349 -15.51 -13.57 -3.60
C SER A 349 -15.50 -12.84 -2.25
N GLU A 350 -16.66 -12.31 -1.85
CA GLU A 350 -16.87 -11.72 -0.51
C GLU A 350 -16.56 -12.71 0.62
N VAL A 351 -16.80 -14.01 0.39
CA VAL A 351 -16.51 -15.06 1.37
C VAL A 351 -15.01 -15.18 1.60
N ASP A 352 -14.19 -15.06 0.54
CA ASP A 352 -12.74 -15.09 0.67
C ASP A 352 -12.21 -13.83 1.34
N VAL A 353 -12.71 -12.65 0.95
CA VAL A 353 -12.31 -11.37 1.57
C VAL A 353 -12.57 -11.40 3.08
N ARG A 354 -13.75 -11.85 3.51
CA ARG A 354 -14.06 -11.98 4.95
C ARG A 354 -13.18 -12.99 5.65
N ARG A 355 -12.80 -14.09 4.98
CA ARG A 355 -11.90 -15.10 5.56
C ARG A 355 -10.50 -14.52 5.77
N ILE A 356 -10.00 -13.75 4.80
CA ILE A 356 -8.69 -13.08 4.90
C ILE A 356 -8.72 -11.99 5.98
N LEU A 357 -9.75 -11.14 6.01
CA LEU A 357 -9.92 -10.10 7.04
C LEU A 357 -10.00 -10.66 8.47
N ALA A 358 -10.62 -11.82 8.64
CA ALA A 358 -10.76 -12.47 9.95
C ALA A 358 -9.52 -13.27 10.35
N HIS A 359 -8.51 -13.39 9.48
CA HIS A 359 -7.30 -14.13 9.77
C HIS A 359 -6.43 -13.36 10.78
N PRO A 360 -5.94 -14.01 11.85
CA PRO A 360 -5.07 -13.36 12.82
C PRO A 360 -3.81 -12.75 12.18
N ALA A 361 -3.47 -11.54 12.64
CA ALA A 361 -2.28 -10.80 12.22
C ALA A 361 -0.98 -11.51 12.60
#